data_AF-A0AAQ3JBY9-F1
#
_entry.id   AF-A0AAQ3JBY9-F1
#
_cell.length_a   1.000
_cell.length_b   1.000
_cell.length_c   1.000
_cell.angle_alpha   90.00
_cell.angle_beta   90.00
_cell.angle_gamma   90.00
#
_symmetry.space_group_name_H-M   'P 1'
#
loop_
_entity.id
_entity.type
_entity.pdbx_description
1 polymer ?
#
loop_
_entity_poly.entity_id
_entity_poly.type
_entity_poly.pdbx_seq_one_letter_code
_entity_poly.pdbx_strand_id
1 'polypeptide(L)'
;MIIAVAGSGGKTTRVHKLAQYYRSLGKKVFVTTTTHMKKESDTVIPENIEDIRKQLNETGYCMAGMPATPENALVQKIGPLPEDFYETAVKEADITLIEADGSRGMPAKIPADYEPVIPENIDEIHIVIGMSALGKPASKVVHRLSLADKDLEIKEDTILTPLHLQKLLKKGYLGPLREQYKDTKIKVYPGQAGTLYQRVIARFLQEEKDVAQIEDDWFKIQPKLVIFGAGHVAIQLLRIAKFLDFYTIMIDDREEFADSEKLSQADEVYCRDFHDIEDILPEQDNAFYVVVTRGHANDRLCAETVLRRPYLYLGMIGSKGKVAKTFEIMKEEGYSEEQISTIHAPIGLKIGARTPEEIAISIAAEMIAIKNHETESTMSKELFETKESGVLCIITKKSGSSPRGVGSMMLVTKDGIIGSIGGGNLEKTVMEEAPSMKEITRKKYDLSNAQSATLGMICGGKNEILYVPV
;
A
#
# COMPACT_ATOMS: atom_id res chain seq x y z
N MET A 1 35.31 -2.54 -9.96
CA MET A 1 33.94 -3.06 -10.21
C MET A 1 33.03 -1.90 -10.57
N ILE A 2 32.20 -2.03 -11.60
CA ILE A 2 31.34 -0.96 -12.13
C ILE A 2 29.87 -1.40 -12.00
N ILE A 3 29.06 -0.58 -11.32
CA ILE A 3 27.64 -0.83 -11.08
C ILE A 3 26.82 0.29 -11.71
N ALA A 4 25.89 -0.06 -12.58
CA ALA A 4 24.93 0.87 -13.16
C ALA A 4 23.61 0.80 -12.38
N VAL A 5 23.02 1.95 -12.09
CA VAL A 5 21.74 2.07 -11.40
C VAL A 5 20.75 2.73 -12.36
N ALA A 6 19.79 1.94 -12.85
CA ALA A 6 18.77 2.37 -13.82
C ALA A 6 17.37 2.40 -13.17
N GLY A 7 16.36 2.89 -13.91
CA GLY A 7 14.97 2.90 -13.44
C GLY A 7 14.50 4.24 -12.87
N SER A 8 13.65 4.20 -11.85
CA SER A 8 12.98 5.40 -11.30
C SER A 8 12.58 5.26 -9.83
N GLY A 9 12.32 6.39 -9.16
CA GLY A 9 11.82 6.38 -7.78
C GLY A 9 12.81 5.87 -6.71
N GLY A 10 14.08 6.27 -6.78
CA GLY A 10 15.08 5.95 -5.73
C GLY A 10 16.51 5.67 -6.19
N LYS A 11 16.84 5.93 -7.47
CA LYS A 11 18.18 5.68 -8.02
C LYS A 11 19.30 6.36 -7.25
N THR A 12 19.20 7.67 -7.06
CA THR A 12 20.19 8.47 -6.33
C THR A 12 20.35 7.95 -4.90
N THR A 13 19.24 7.64 -4.21
CA THR A 13 19.27 6.98 -2.89
C THR A 13 20.01 5.64 -2.91
N ARG A 14 19.82 4.83 -3.96
CA ARG A 14 20.52 3.55 -4.12
C ARG A 14 22.02 3.76 -4.34
N VAL A 15 22.40 4.74 -5.18
CA VAL A 15 23.80 5.14 -5.40
C VAL A 15 24.46 5.55 -4.09
N HIS A 16 23.84 6.41 -3.28
CA HIS A 16 24.41 6.81 -1.99
C HIS A 16 24.54 5.64 -1.01
N LYS A 17 23.54 4.77 -0.92
CA LYS A 17 23.62 3.58 -0.05
C LYS A 17 24.77 2.66 -0.45
N LEU A 18 24.98 2.46 -1.75
CA LEU A 18 26.11 1.68 -2.25
C LEU A 18 27.44 2.38 -1.95
N ALA A 19 27.52 3.69 -2.18
CA ALA A 19 28.72 4.46 -1.91
C ALA A 19 29.11 4.38 -0.43
N GLN A 20 28.15 4.60 0.48
CA GLN A 20 28.35 4.47 1.92
C GLN A 20 28.81 3.06 2.30
N TYR A 21 28.16 2.03 1.76
CA TYR A 21 28.51 0.64 2.03
C TYR A 21 29.97 0.34 1.62
N TYR A 22 30.35 0.63 0.37
CA TYR A 22 31.71 0.33 -0.10
C TYR A 22 32.78 1.18 0.58
N ARG A 23 32.49 2.45 0.90
CA ARG A 23 33.38 3.28 1.70
C ARG A 23 33.58 2.71 3.11
N SER A 24 32.54 2.14 3.73
CA SER A 24 32.66 1.48 5.04
C SER A 24 33.58 0.25 5.01
N LEU A 25 33.79 -0.33 3.82
CA LEU A 25 34.76 -1.41 3.58
C LEU A 25 36.15 -0.90 3.17
N GLY A 26 36.40 0.42 3.25
CA GLY A 26 37.68 1.05 2.90
C GLY A 26 37.94 1.14 1.39
N LYS A 27 36.92 1.00 0.54
CA LYS A 27 37.06 1.09 -0.92
C LYS A 27 37.02 2.53 -1.42
N LYS A 28 37.82 2.83 -2.45
CA LYS A 28 37.71 4.08 -3.22
C LYS A 28 36.48 4.01 -4.11
N VAL A 29 35.54 4.92 -3.90
CA VAL A 29 34.26 4.94 -4.63
C VAL A 29 34.18 6.17 -5.53
N PHE A 30 33.97 5.92 -6.82
CA PHE A 30 33.69 6.93 -7.82
C PHE A 30 32.21 6.90 -8.19
N VAL A 31 31.56 8.06 -8.28
CA VAL A 31 30.15 8.24 -8.64
C VAL A 31 30.03 9.17 -9.83
N THR A 32 29.28 8.76 -10.85
CA THR A 32 28.99 9.59 -12.02
C THR A 32 27.63 9.24 -12.63
N THR A 33 27.29 9.85 -13.77
CA THR A 33 26.01 9.69 -14.47
C THR A 33 26.22 9.56 -15.98
N THR A 34 25.42 8.73 -16.64
CA THR A 34 25.34 8.69 -18.13
C THR A 34 24.25 9.61 -18.68
N THR A 35 23.42 10.17 -17.80
CA THR A 35 22.41 11.16 -18.15
C THR A 35 22.56 12.38 -17.26
N HIS A 36 21.52 12.81 -16.56
CA HIS A 36 21.56 13.97 -15.68
C HIS A 36 21.29 13.53 -14.25
N MET A 37 22.13 13.98 -13.33
CA MET A 37 22.01 13.74 -11.90
C MET A 37 22.04 15.06 -11.15
N LYS A 38 21.38 15.15 -9.98
CA LYS A 38 21.44 16.36 -9.16
C LYS A 38 22.88 16.58 -8.69
N LYS A 39 23.38 17.81 -8.81
CA LYS A 39 24.67 18.21 -8.25
C LYS A 39 24.53 18.37 -6.74
N GLU A 40 25.47 17.80 -6.00
CA GLU A 40 25.58 17.91 -4.54
C GLU A 40 26.69 18.88 -4.15
N SER A 41 26.76 19.24 -2.87
CA SER A 41 27.71 20.23 -2.37
C SER A 41 29.18 19.80 -2.53
N ASP A 42 29.45 18.50 -2.52
CA ASP A 42 30.76 17.88 -2.66
C ASP A 42 31.01 17.31 -4.06
N THR A 43 30.12 17.58 -5.02
CA THR A 43 30.31 17.16 -6.42
C THR A 43 31.46 17.94 -7.06
N VAL A 44 32.45 17.21 -7.58
CA VAL A 44 33.56 17.74 -8.35
C VAL A 44 33.10 18.06 -9.77
N ILE A 45 33.33 19.30 -10.19
CA ILE A 45 33.25 19.72 -11.59
C ILE A 45 34.70 19.75 -12.10
N PRO A 46 35.18 18.70 -12.78
CA PRO A 46 36.59 18.61 -13.13
C PRO A 46 36.93 19.55 -14.28
N GLU A 47 37.98 20.35 -14.11
CA GLU A 47 38.62 21.04 -15.23
C GLU A 47 39.62 20.09 -15.92
N ASN A 48 40.20 19.18 -15.15
CA ASN A 48 41.12 18.15 -15.61
C ASN A 48 40.98 16.86 -14.78
N ILE A 49 41.62 15.79 -15.23
CA ILE A 49 41.51 14.47 -14.57
C ILE A 49 42.17 14.41 -13.17
N GLU A 50 43.14 15.30 -12.89
CA GLU A 50 43.79 15.34 -11.58
C GLU A 50 42.84 15.80 -10.47
N ASP A 51 41.80 16.57 -10.79
CA ASP A 51 40.77 16.98 -9.82
C ASP A 51 40.04 15.75 -9.26
N ILE A 52 39.69 14.80 -10.13
CA ILE A 52 39.04 13.54 -9.73
C ILE A 52 40.02 12.67 -8.95
N ARG A 53 41.25 12.50 -9.45
CA ARG A 53 42.29 11.68 -8.80
C ARG A 53 42.61 12.18 -7.39
N LYS A 54 42.83 13.48 -7.25
CA LYS A 54 43.14 14.13 -5.98
C LYS A 54 42.01 13.86 -4.99
N GLN A 55 40.76 14.09 -5.38
CA GLN A 55 39.61 13.87 -4.52
C GLN A 55 39.46 12.40 -4.09
N LEU A 56 39.64 11.45 -5.02
CA LEU A 56 39.61 10.01 -4.71
C LEU A 56 40.73 9.59 -3.76
N ASN A 57 41.94 10.13 -3.92
CA ASN A 57 43.09 9.79 -3.10
C ASN A 57 43.01 10.41 -1.69
N GLU A 58 42.50 11.63 -1.57
CA GLU A 58 42.39 12.33 -0.28
C GLU A 58 41.24 11.82 0.57
N THR A 59 40.10 11.49 -0.05
CA THR A 59 38.85 11.21 0.71
C THR A 59 38.31 9.80 0.53
N GLY A 60 38.85 9.04 -0.44
CA GLY A 60 38.30 7.74 -0.85
C GLY A 60 36.96 7.83 -1.57
N TYR A 61 36.48 9.03 -1.92
CA TYR A 61 35.19 9.23 -2.57
C TYR A 61 35.22 10.41 -3.54
N CYS A 62 34.70 10.22 -4.74
CA CYS A 62 34.51 11.33 -5.67
C CYS A 62 33.21 11.16 -6.44
N MET A 63 32.36 12.18 -6.39
CA MET A 63 31.22 12.33 -7.28
C MET A 63 31.60 13.39 -8.33
N ALA A 64 31.57 13.05 -9.61
CA ALA A 64 31.96 13.99 -10.66
C ALA A 64 31.10 13.90 -11.93
N GLY A 65 30.95 15.05 -12.59
CA GLY A 65 30.27 15.20 -13.87
C GLY A 65 30.39 16.60 -14.42
N MET A 66 30.05 16.79 -15.70
CA MET A 66 30.08 18.11 -16.34
C MET A 66 28.83 18.93 -15.96
N PRO A 67 28.88 20.27 -15.89
CA PRO A 67 27.68 21.07 -15.64
C PRO A 67 26.63 20.83 -16.73
N ALA A 68 25.41 20.46 -16.33
CA ALA A 68 24.31 20.19 -17.27
C ALA A 68 23.15 21.20 -17.16
N THR A 69 23.27 22.17 -16.26
CA THR A 69 22.32 23.27 -16.08
C THR A 69 23.09 24.57 -15.88
N PRO A 70 22.52 25.73 -16.24
CA PRO A 70 23.10 27.04 -15.92
C PRO A 70 23.38 27.20 -14.41
N GLU A 71 24.41 27.98 -14.06
CA GLU A 71 24.81 28.19 -12.66
C GLU A 71 23.70 28.80 -11.79
N ASN A 72 22.85 29.63 -12.39
CA ASN A 72 21.71 30.28 -11.74
C ASN A 72 20.44 29.41 -11.66
N ALA A 73 20.48 28.16 -12.12
CA ALA A 73 19.34 27.26 -12.03
C ALA A 73 19.04 26.93 -10.55
N LEU A 74 17.75 26.94 -10.18
CA LEU A 74 17.27 26.56 -8.85
C LEU A 74 17.73 25.15 -8.43
N VAL A 75 17.90 24.25 -9.41
CA VAL A 75 18.44 22.91 -9.21
C VAL A 75 19.61 22.71 -10.15
N GLN A 76 20.82 22.71 -9.60
CA GLN A 76 22.03 22.40 -10.37
C GLN A 76 22.10 20.89 -10.64
N LYS A 77 22.49 20.53 -11.86
CA LYS A 77 22.69 19.14 -12.29
C LYS A 77 24.05 18.95 -12.93
N ILE A 78 24.57 17.74 -12.79
CA ILE A 78 25.70 17.25 -13.57
C ILE A 78 25.22 16.32 -14.69
N GLY A 79 25.99 16.30 -15.77
CA GLY A 79 25.86 15.44 -16.92
C GLY A 79 27.06 14.49 -17.05
N PRO A 80 27.14 13.75 -18.17
CA PRO A 80 28.21 12.79 -18.41
C PRO A 80 29.58 13.45 -18.43
N LEU A 81 30.60 12.70 -18.01
CA LEU A 81 31.99 13.10 -18.18
C LEU A 81 32.47 12.82 -19.63
N PRO A 82 33.50 13.53 -20.09
CA PRO A 82 34.31 13.10 -21.24
C PRO A 82 34.81 11.66 -21.06
N GLU A 83 34.91 10.92 -22.16
CA GLU A 83 35.24 9.49 -22.16
C GLU A 83 36.61 9.20 -21.53
N ASP A 84 37.61 10.02 -21.85
CA ASP A 84 38.96 9.96 -21.28
C ASP A 84 38.99 10.19 -19.77
N PHE A 85 38.15 11.11 -19.26
CA PHE A 85 38.03 11.37 -17.83
C PHE A 85 37.36 10.19 -17.13
N TYR A 86 36.28 9.66 -17.72
CA TYR A 86 35.57 8.50 -17.21
C TYR A 86 36.48 7.27 -17.14
N GLU A 87 37.15 6.91 -18.23
CA GLU A 87 38.01 5.72 -18.28
C GLU A 87 39.15 5.79 -17.26
N THR A 88 39.73 6.97 -17.09
CA THR A 88 40.81 7.18 -16.13
C THR A 88 40.28 7.08 -14.71
N ALA A 89 39.17 7.74 -14.38
CA ALA A 89 38.55 7.69 -13.06
C ALA A 89 38.14 6.25 -12.66
N VAL A 90 37.62 5.48 -13.61
CA VAL A 90 37.28 4.05 -13.42
C VAL A 90 38.51 3.21 -13.04
N LYS A 91 39.68 3.49 -13.62
CA LYS A 91 40.92 2.75 -13.31
C LYS A 91 41.47 3.07 -11.92
N GLU A 92 41.19 4.27 -11.40
CA GLU A 92 41.67 4.74 -10.09
C GLU A 92 40.76 4.32 -8.92
N ALA A 93 39.50 3.98 -9.21
CA ALA A 93 38.51 3.60 -8.22
C ALA A 93 38.40 2.07 -8.06
N ASP A 94 38.17 1.61 -6.83
CA ASP A 94 37.81 0.21 -6.59
C ASP A 94 36.38 -0.08 -7.10
N ILE A 95 35.50 0.89 -6.90
CA ILE A 95 34.07 0.82 -7.20
C ILE A 95 33.65 2.06 -7.97
N THR A 96 33.04 1.87 -9.14
CA THR A 96 32.38 2.93 -9.90
C THR A 96 30.87 2.73 -9.86
N LEU A 97 30.13 3.76 -9.48
CA LEU A 97 28.67 3.77 -9.44
C LEU A 97 28.16 4.77 -10.48
N ILE A 98 27.30 4.29 -11.38
CA ILE A 98 26.78 5.08 -12.49
C ILE A 98 25.28 5.20 -12.34
N GLU A 99 24.75 6.41 -12.18
CA GLU A 99 23.31 6.62 -12.35
C GLU A 99 22.98 6.72 -13.83
N ALA A 100 22.16 5.79 -14.30
CA ALA A 100 21.56 5.80 -15.62
C ALA A 100 20.11 6.27 -15.53
N ASP A 101 19.58 6.78 -16.64
CA ASP A 101 18.19 7.26 -16.81
C ASP A 101 17.74 8.52 -16.07
N GLY A 102 17.26 9.51 -16.82
CA GLY A 102 16.47 10.61 -16.24
C GLY A 102 14.99 10.22 -16.08
N SER A 103 14.42 10.33 -14.87
CA SER A 103 12.96 10.16 -14.63
C SER A 103 12.24 11.48 -14.25
N ARG A 104 12.96 12.61 -14.26
CA ARG A 104 12.46 13.92 -13.80
C ARG A 104 11.82 13.88 -12.40
N GLY A 105 12.33 13.03 -11.51
CA GLY A 105 11.83 12.87 -10.15
C GLY A 105 10.54 12.07 -10.03
N MET A 106 9.98 11.55 -11.15
CA MET A 106 8.79 10.71 -11.10
C MET A 106 9.15 9.30 -10.58
N PRO A 107 8.23 8.67 -9.80
CA PRO A 107 8.40 7.32 -9.27
C PRO A 107 8.52 6.21 -10.31
N ALA A 108 7.80 6.31 -11.42
CA ALA A 108 7.80 5.36 -12.52
C ALA A 108 8.23 6.04 -13.83
N LYS A 109 8.71 5.25 -14.79
CA LYS A 109 9.18 5.73 -16.09
C LYS A 109 8.99 4.67 -17.17
N ILE A 110 8.49 5.09 -18.32
CA ILE A 110 8.58 4.34 -19.57
C ILE A 110 9.89 4.76 -20.26
N PRO A 111 10.90 3.87 -20.38
CA PRO A 111 12.14 4.19 -21.06
C PRO A 111 11.88 4.41 -22.55
N ALA A 112 12.70 5.25 -23.19
CA ALA A 112 12.71 5.32 -24.65
C ALA A 112 13.59 4.20 -25.22
N ASP A 113 13.49 3.95 -26.53
CA ASP A 113 14.22 2.87 -27.21
C ASP A 113 15.75 2.93 -27.04
N TYR A 114 16.31 4.12 -26.78
CA TYR A 114 17.74 4.34 -26.55
C TYR A 114 18.16 4.31 -25.07
N GLU A 115 17.23 4.05 -24.15
CA GLU A 115 17.47 4.01 -22.70
C GLU A 115 17.27 2.59 -22.15
N PRO A 116 18.00 2.22 -21.07
CA PRO A 116 18.98 3.03 -20.35
C PRO A 116 20.33 3.13 -21.07
N VAL A 117 20.97 4.30 -20.97
CA VAL A 117 22.35 4.49 -21.46
C VAL A 117 23.31 3.92 -20.41
N ILE A 118 23.86 2.73 -20.66
CA ILE A 118 24.79 2.04 -19.76
C ILE A 118 26.07 1.67 -20.55
N PRO A 119 27.27 1.85 -19.98
CA PRO A 119 28.51 1.45 -20.64
C PRO A 119 28.61 -0.07 -20.83
N GLU A 120 29.34 -0.52 -21.86
CA GLU A 120 29.52 -1.97 -22.14
C GLU A 120 30.34 -2.69 -21.05
N ASN A 121 31.26 -1.99 -20.39
CA ASN A 121 32.18 -2.55 -19.40
C ASN A 121 31.57 -2.73 -17.99
N ILE A 122 30.29 -3.10 -17.90
CA ILE A 122 29.54 -3.13 -16.65
C ILE A 122 29.55 -4.51 -15.96
N ASP A 123 29.83 -4.53 -14.66
CA ASP A 123 29.84 -5.77 -13.87
C ASP A 123 28.45 -6.12 -13.32
N GLU A 124 27.70 -5.12 -12.83
CA GLU A 124 26.35 -5.30 -12.30
C GLU A 124 25.40 -4.17 -12.74
N ILE A 125 24.13 -4.51 -12.96
CA ILE A 125 23.06 -3.53 -13.21
C ILE A 125 21.99 -3.66 -12.12
N HIS A 126 21.68 -2.54 -11.47
CA HIS A 126 20.67 -2.40 -10.44
C HIS A 126 19.48 -1.63 -11.00
N ILE A 127 18.34 -2.30 -11.18
CA ILE A 127 17.10 -1.67 -11.63
C ILE A 127 16.31 -1.20 -10.41
N VAL A 128 15.99 0.08 -10.34
CA VAL A 128 15.18 0.65 -9.25
C VAL A 128 13.72 0.85 -9.69
N ILE A 129 12.79 0.37 -8.84
CA ILE A 129 11.34 0.48 -9.07
C ILE A 129 10.72 1.36 -7.99
N GLY A 130 10.14 2.50 -8.36
CA GLY A 130 9.50 3.40 -7.41
C GLY A 130 8.15 2.89 -6.90
N MET A 131 8.13 2.28 -5.72
CA MET A 131 6.90 1.77 -5.09
C MET A 131 5.88 2.86 -4.74
N SER A 132 6.31 4.12 -4.62
CA SER A 132 5.43 5.26 -4.37
C SER A 132 4.52 5.62 -5.55
N ALA A 133 4.68 4.96 -6.70
CA ALA A 133 3.80 5.04 -7.86
C ALA A 133 2.49 4.23 -7.68
N LEU A 134 2.53 3.18 -6.86
CA LEU A 134 1.41 2.24 -6.68
C LEU A 134 0.18 2.96 -6.11
N GLY A 135 -0.99 2.69 -6.69
CA GLY A 135 -2.26 3.30 -6.26
C GLY A 135 -2.45 4.75 -6.67
N LYS A 136 -1.62 5.29 -7.57
CA LYS A 136 -1.73 6.69 -8.04
C LYS A 136 -2.03 6.77 -9.54
N PRO A 137 -2.68 7.86 -10.00
CA PRO A 137 -2.91 8.11 -11.41
C PRO A 137 -1.60 8.23 -12.19
N ALA A 138 -1.48 7.53 -13.31
CA ALA A 138 -0.26 7.48 -14.11
C ALA A 138 0.21 8.88 -14.56
N SER A 139 -0.71 9.78 -14.90
CA SER A 139 -0.42 11.18 -15.24
C SER A 139 0.39 11.94 -14.18
N LYS A 140 0.33 11.51 -12.91
CA LYS A 140 1.04 12.14 -11.79
C LYS A 140 2.37 11.47 -11.47
N VAL A 141 2.59 10.22 -11.89
CA VAL A 141 3.69 9.39 -11.38
C VAL A 141 4.52 8.68 -12.44
N VAL A 142 4.11 8.71 -13.72
CA VAL A 142 4.81 8.05 -14.83
C VAL A 142 5.46 9.08 -15.75
N HIS A 143 6.79 9.03 -15.84
CA HIS A 143 7.54 9.82 -16.82
C HIS A 143 7.43 9.20 -18.22
N ARG A 144 7.24 10.07 -19.23
CA ARG A 144 7.04 9.71 -20.64
C ARG A 144 5.86 8.78 -20.89
N LEU A 145 4.73 9.09 -20.27
CA LEU A 145 3.48 8.36 -20.48
C LEU A 145 3.06 8.29 -21.96
N SER A 146 3.44 9.28 -22.78
CA SER A 146 3.22 9.27 -24.23
C SER A 146 3.88 8.11 -24.99
N LEU A 147 4.84 7.42 -24.36
CA LEU A 147 5.48 6.22 -24.92
C LEU A 147 4.76 4.92 -24.53
N ALA A 148 3.63 5.00 -23.80
CA ALA A 148 2.87 3.82 -23.44
C ALA A 148 2.35 3.11 -24.69
N ASP A 149 2.75 1.86 -24.86
CA ASP A 149 2.20 0.98 -25.89
C ASP A 149 0.89 0.33 -25.41
N LYS A 150 0.25 -0.42 -26.33
CA LYS A 150 -1.00 -1.13 -26.04
C LYS A 150 -0.85 -2.21 -24.97
N ASP A 151 0.32 -2.80 -24.82
CA ASP A 151 0.54 -3.94 -23.92
C ASP A 151 0.75 -3.50 -22.47
N LEU A 152 1.25 -2.28 -22.26
CA LEU A 152 1.35 -1.66 -20.93
C LEU A 152 -0.03 -1.36 -20.34
N GLU A 153 -1.02 -1.03 -21.19
CA GLU A 153 -2.39 -0.68 -20.80
C GLU A 153 -2.49 0.53 -19.85
N ILE A 154 -1.54 1.47 -19.94
CA ILE A 154 -1.48 2.65 -19.08
C ILE A 154 -1.93 3.91 -19.86
N LYS A 155 -2.98 4.56 -19.37
CA LYS A 155 -3.48 5.88 -19.81
C LYS A 155 -3.35 6.91 -18.69
N GLU A 156 -3.67 8.18 -18.96
CA GLU A 156 -3.49 9.29 -18.00
C GLU A 156 -4.23 9.12 -16.67
N ASP A 157 -5.45 8.59 -16.72
CA ASP A 157 -6.35 8.35 -15.60
C ASP A 157 -6.16 6.96 -14.96
N THR A 158 -5.34 6.11 -15.57
CA THR A 158 -5.08 4.75 -15.06
C THR A 158 -4.42 4.81 -13.69
N ILE A 159 -5.07 4.20 -12.70
CA ILE A 159 -4.47 3.96 -11.39
C ILE A 159 -3.44 2.83 -11.53
N LEU A 160 -2.18 3.09 -11.17
CA LEU A 160 -1.13 2.08 -11.28
C LEU A 160 -1.35 0.94 -10.28
N THR A 161 -1.38 -0.28 -10.80
CA THR A 161 -1.54 -1.55 -10.06
C THR A 161 -0.18 -2.26 -9.98
N PRO A 162 -0.06 -3.33 -9.17
CA PRO A 162 1.14 -4.16 -9.17
C PRO A 162 1.48 -4.70 -10.56
N LEU A 163 0.47 -5.09 -11.33
CA LEU A 163 0.64 -5.61 -12.68
C LEU A 163 1.24 -4.57 -13.63
N HIS A 164 0.80 -3.32 -13.55
CA HIS A 164 1.41 -2.23 -14.31
C HIS A 164 2.90 -2.06 -13.98
N LEU A 165 3.27 -2.07 -12.70
CA LEU A 165 4.68 -1.99 -12.28
C LEU A 165 5.49 -3.20 -12.74
N GLN A 166 4.93 -4.40 -12.68
CA GLN A 166 5.59 -5.60 -13.19
C GLN A 166 5.79 -5.55 -14.71
N LYS A 167 4.80 -5.09 -15.48
CA LYS A 167 4.92 -4.91 -16.94
C LYS A 167 6.01 -3.89 -17.27
N LEU A 168 6.04 -2.74 -16.58
CA LEU A 168 7.09 -1.73 -16.74
C LEU A 168 8.48 -2.27 -16.42
N LEU A 169 8.62 -3.05 -15.35
CA LEU A 169 9.88 -3.71 -15.00
C LEU A 169 10.33 -4.69 -16.10
N LYS A 170 9.44 -5.61 -16.50
CA LYS A 170 9.76 -6.67 -17.46
C LYS A 170 10.07 -6.13 -18.84
N LYS A 171 9.20 -5.26 -19.37
CA LYS A 171 9.32 -4.72 -20.74
C LYS A 171 10.27 -3.53 -20.83
N GLY A 172 10.22 -2.63 -19.87
CA GLY A 172 11.04 -1.42 -19.90
C GLY A 172 12.50 -1.67 -19.57
N TYR A 173 12.80 -2.63 -18.68
CA TYR A 173 14.16 -2.81 -18.18
C TYR A 173 14.67 -4.24 -18.34
N LEU A 174 14.07 -5.24 -17.68
CA LEU A 174 14.66 -6.59 -17.64
C LEU A 174 14.84 -7.22 -19.02
N GLY A 175 13.84 -7.09 -19.91
CA GLY A 175 13.91 -7.63 -21.28
C GLY A 175 15.06 -7.04 -22.08
N PRO A 176 15.05 -5.73 -22.40
CA PRO A 176 16.11 -5.08 -23.17
C PRO A 176 17.50 -5.25 -22.55
N LEU A 177 17.61 -5.12 -21.22
CA LEU A 177 18.90 -5.24 -20.54
C LEU A 177 19.47 -6.67 -20.57
N ARG A 178 18.64 -7.71 -20.47
CA ARG A 178 19.11 -9.10 -20.59
C ARG A 178 19.50 -9.46 -22.01
N GLU A 179 18.89 -8.83 -23.01
CA GLU A 179 19.26 -8.99 -24.41
C GLU A 179 20.61 -8.34 -24.71
N GLN A 180 20.81 -7.12 -24.22
CA GLN A 180 22.03 -6.34 -24.43
C GLN A 180 23.22 -6.82 -23.57
N TYR A 181 22.99 -7.19 -22.31
CA TYR A 181 24.02 -7.51 -21.31
C TYR A 181 23.91 -8.96 -20.79
N LYS A 182 24.12 -9.93 -21.68
CA LYS A 182 23.87 -11.37 -21.43
C LYS A 182 24.61 -11.95 -20.23
N ASP A 183 25.85 -11.52 -20.01
CA ASP A 183 26.72 -12.04 -18.95
C ASP A 183 26.79 -11.13 -17.71
N THR A 184 26.04 -10.03 -17.70
CA THR A 184 26.02 -9.08 -16.60
C THR A 184 24.99 -9.46 -15.55
N LYS A 185 25.35 -9.29 -14.28
CA LYS A 185 24.42 -9.56 -13.18
C LYS A 185 23.40 -8.43 -13.03
N ILE A 186 22.15 -8.72 -13.39
CA ILE A 186 21.04 -7.77 -13.25
C ILE A 186 20.25 -8.08 -11.97
N LYS A 187 20.02 -7.06 -11.13
CA LYS A 187 19.28 -7.18 -9.87
C LYS A 187 18.21 -6.09 -9.77
N VAL A 188 17.06 -6.45 -9.21
CA VAL A 188 15.96 -5.54 -8.97
C VAL A 188 16.01 -5.02 -7.54
N TYR A 189 15.83 -3.71 -7.37
CA TYR A 189 15.75 -3.06 -6.07
C TYR A 189 14.49 -2.21 -5.99
N PRO A 190 13.53 -2.57 -5.12
CA PRO A 190 12.40 -1.70 -4.87
C PRO A 190 12.90 -0.41 -4.19
N GLY A 191 12.34 0.72 -4.61
CA GLY A 191 12.48 2.02 -3.96
C GLY A 191 11.77 2.04 -2.60
N GLN A 192 11.51 3.24 -2.06
CA GLN A 192 10.84 3.36 -0.76
C GLN A 192 9.43 2.73 -0.79
N ALA A 193 9.25 1.65 -0.03
CA ALA A 193 7.97 1.01 0.24
C ALA A 193 7.53 1.36 1.68
N GLY A 194 6.46 2.15 1.80
CA GLY A 194 6.00 2.70 3.09
C GLY A 194 5.03 1.80 3.83
N THR A 195 4.11 1.16 3.10
CA THR A 195 3.05 0.30 3.66
C THR A 195 3.41 -1.18 3.56
N LEU A 196 2.80 -2.03 4.38
CA LEU A 196 3.00 -3.49 4.30
C LEU A 196 2.70 -4.03 2.89
N TYR A 197 1.60 -3.59 2.28
CA TYR A 197 1.24 -3.96 0.91
C TYR A 197 2.34 -3.59 -0.10
N GLN A 198 2.89 -2.37 -0.03
CA GLN A 198 4.01 -1.98 -0.88
C GLN A 198 5.26 -2.84 -0.63
N ARG A 199 5.54 -3.23 0.62
CA ARG A 199 6.68 -4.12 0.95
C ARG A 199 6.49 -5.52 0.36
N VAL A 200 5.27 -6.06 0.40
CA VAL A 200 4.91 -7.33 -0.23
C VAL A 200 5.12 -7.27 -1.74
N ILE A 201 4.50 -6.29 -2.43
CA ILE A 201 4.65 -6.15 -3.88
C ILE A 201 6.11 -5.91 -4.27
N ALA A 202 6.83 -5.08 -3.51
CA ALA A 202 8.26 -4.86 -3.67
C ALA A 202 9.06 -6.17 -3.64
N ARG A 203 8.75 -7.06 -2.70
CA ARG A 203 9.40 -8.37 -2.58
C ARG A 203 9.11 -9.26 -3.80
N PHE A 204 7.87 -9.29 -4.27
CA PHE A 204 7.50 -10.03 -5.48
C PHE A 204 8.24 -9.53 -6.72
N LEU A 205 8.34 -8.21 -6.91
CA LEU A 205 9.08 -7.62 -8.02
C LEU A 205 10.58 -7.88 -7.90
N GLN A 206 11.14 -7.84 -6.68
CA GLN A 206 12.55 -8.11 -6.41
C GLN A 206 12.95 -9.55 -6.78
N GLU A 207 12.10 -10.53 -6.47
CA GLU A 207 12.30 -11.94 -6.82
C GLU A 207 11.74 -12.33 -8.20
N GLU A 208 11.26 -11.35 -8.97
CA GLU A 208 10.66 -11.53 -10.29
C GLU A 208 9.49 -12.54 -10.31
N LYS A 209 8.76 -12.65 -9.19
CA LYS A 209 7.58 -13.50 -9.05
C LYS A 209 6.35 -12.80 -9.62
N ASP A 210 5.37 -13.58 -10.07
CA ASP A 210 4.10 -13.05 -10.55
C ASP A 210 3.34 -12.35 -9.40
N VAL A 211 3.05 -11.06 -9.58
CA VAL A 211 2.34 -10.22 -8.60
C VAL A 211 0.85 -10.53 -8.54
N ALA A 212 0.29 -11.20 -9.55
CA ALA A 212 -1.11 -11.67 -9.55
C ALA A 212 -1.38 -12.76 -8.50
N GLN A 213 -0.36 -13.19 -7.76
CA GLN A 213 -0.49 -14.07 -6.61
C GLN A 213 -0.97 -13.37 -5.34
N ILE A 214 -1.03 -12.04 -5.36
CA ILE A 214 -1.47 -11.18 -4.26
C ILE A 214 -2.74 -10.47 -4.71
N GLU A 215 -3.80 -10.63 -3.94
CA GLU A 215 -5.05 -9.89 -4.15
C GLU A 215 -5.02 -8.59 -3.35
N ASP A 216 -5.32 -7.47 -4.01
CA ASP A 216 -5.36 -6.14 -3.40
C ASP A 216 -6.38 -6.08 -2.25
N ASP A 217 -7.48 -6.82 -2.39
CA ASP A 217 -8.55 -6.90 -1.40
C ASP A 217 -8.09 -7.45 -0.07
N TRP A 218 -7.05 -8.30 -0.02
CA TRP A 218 -6.53 -8.80 1.25
C TRP A 218 -5.98 -7.69 2.13
N PHE A 219 -5.53 -6.57 1.54
CA PHE A 219 -4.88 -5.45 2.25
C PHE A 219 -5.81 -4.28 2.56
N LYS A 220 -7.12 -4.39 2.26
CA LYS A 220 -8.10 -3.34 2.56
C LYS A 220 -8.40 -3.27 4.07
N ILE A 221 -8.23 -2.10 4.68
CA ILE A 221 -8.65 -1.87 6.07
C ILE A 221 -10.17 -1.80 6.20
N GLN A 222 -10.66 -1.76 7.45
CA GLN A 222 -12.07 -1.53 7.71
C GLN A 222 -12.54 -0.21 7.06
N PRO A 223 -13.74 -0.19 6.45
CA PRO A 223 -14.32 1.04 5.95
C PRO A 223 -14.53 2.09 7.03
N LYS A 224 -14.68 3.34 6.62
CA LYS A 224 -15.10 4.41 7.52
C LYS A 224 -16.56 4.21 7.92
N LEU A 225 -16.86 4.40 9.20
CA LEU A 225 -18.21 4.38 9.77
C LEU A 225 -18.57 5.78 10.25
N VAL A 226 -19.56 6.39 9.61
CA VAL A 226 -20.20 7.62 10.07
C VAL A 226 -21.44 7.27 10.88
N ILE A 227 -21.54 7.81 12.10
CA ILE A 227 -22.70 7.65 12.96
C ILE A 227 -23.34 9.03 13.17
N PHE A 228 -24.54 9.21 12.62
CA PHE A 228 -25.34 10.40 12.83
C PHE A 228 -26.19 10.24 14.09
N GLY A 229 -26.00 11.14 15.04
CA GLY A 229 -26.56 11.08 16.39
C GLY A 229 -25.60 10.41 17.37
N ALA A 230 -25.45 11.02 18.55
CA ALA A 230 -24.62 10.53 19.65
C ALA A 230 -25.45 10.07 20.86
N GLY A 231 -26.65 9.53 20.61
CA GLY A 231 -27.53 8.96 21.65
C GLY A 231 -27.05 7.63 22.22
N HIS A 232 -27.83 7.04 23.14
CA HIS A 232 -27.46 5.81 23.87
C HIS A 232 -27.08 4.63 22.97
N VAL A 233 -27.81 4.40 21.87
CA VAL A 233 -27.49 3.32 20.91
C VAL A 233 -26.17 3.60 20.19
N ALA A 234 -25.95 4.84 19.77
CA ALA A 234 -24.75 5.27 19.07
C ALA A 234 -23.49 5.07 19.91
N ILE A 235 -23.55 5.38 21.21
CA ILE A 235 -22.42 5.19 22.14
C ILE A 235 -22.06 3.70 22.28
N GLN A 236 -23.06 2.81 22.36
CA GLN A 236 -22.77 1.36 22.41
C GLN A 236 -22.23 0.85 21.08
N LEU A 237 -22.76 1.34 19.96
CA LEU A 237 -22.26 1.00 18.63
C LEU A 237 -20.82 1.48 18.43
N LEU A 238 -20.46 2.68 18.88
CA LEU A 238 -19.10 3.21 18.83
C LEU A 238 -18.10 2.26 19.51
N ARG A 239 -18.44 1.73 20.70
CA ARG A 239 -17.59 0.77 21.43
C ARG A 239 -17.35 -0.52 20.63
N ILE A 240 -18.41 -1.05 20.03
CA ILE A 240 -18.33 -2.24 19.19
C ILE A 240 -17.54 -1.95 17.90
N ALA A 241 -17.81 -0.82 17.25
CA ALA A 241 -17.11 -0.40 16.05
C ALA A 241 -15.61 -0.22 16.29
N LYS A 242 -15.22 0.36 17.43
CA LYS A 242 -13.81 0.48 17.83
C LYS A 242 -13.15 -0.88 18.03
N PHE A 243 -13.85 -1.81 18.70
CA PHE A 243 -13.38 -3.18 18.86
C PHE A 243 -13.22 -3.92 17.52
N LEU A 244 -14.02 -3.56 16.53
CA LEU A 244 -13.97 -4.12 15.17
C LEU A 244 -13.02 -3.37 14.24
N ASP A 245 -12.17 -2.45 14.75
CA ASP A 245 -11.21 -1.63 14.00
C ASP A 245 -11.83 -0.67 12.96
N PHE A 246 -13.12 -0.33 13.04
CA PHE A 246 -13.69 0.73 12.20
C PHE A 246 -13.08 2.08 12.53
N TYR A 247 -12.78 2.87 11.50
CA TYR A 247 -12.50 4.30 11.65
C TYR A 247 -13.83 5.05 11.80
N THR A 248 -14.03 5.69 12.94
CA THR A 248 -15.36 6.19 13.36
C THR A 248 -15.45 7.71 13.33
N ILE A 249 -16.50 8.22 12.69
CA ILE A 249 -16.84 9.64 12.60
C ILE A 249 -18.20 9.83 13.28
N MET A 250 -18.21 10.53 14.41
CA MET A 250 -19.43 10.84 15.16
C MET A 250 -19.93 12.25 14.82
N ILE A 251 -21.21 12.39 14.52
CA ILE A 251 -21.82 13.69 14.19
C ILE A 251 -23.11 13.87 14.98
N ASP A 252 -23.24 14.96 15.74
CA ASP A 252 -24.49 15.37 16.39
C ASP A 252 -24.62 16.90 16.34
N ASP A 253 -25.84 17.43 16.30
CA ASP A 253 -26.12 18.87 16.22
C ASP A 253 -26.07 19.58 17.57
N ARG A 254 -25.87 18.82 18.66
CA ARG A 254 -25.80 19.32 20.02
C ARG A 254 -24.42 19.23 20.64
N GLU A 255 -24.02 20.33 21.25
CA GLU A 255 -22.79 20.42 22.03
C GLU A 255 -22.73 19.40 23.18
N GLU A 256 -23.86 19.14 23.87
CA GLU A 256 -23.81 18.26 25.04
C GLU A 256 -23.69 16.75 24.71
N PHE A 257 -23.92 16.38 23.44
CA PHE A 257 -23.81 15.02 22.90
C PHE A 257 -22.58 14.84 22.01
N ALA A 258 -22.21 15.82 21.19
CA ALA A 258 -20.97 15.87 20.41
C ALA A 258 -19.76 16.26 21.29
N ASP A 259 -19.64 15.61 22.44
CA ASP A 259 -18.62 15.87 23.45
C ASP A 259 -17.46 14.88 23.26
N SER A 260 -16.29 15.41 22.88
CA SER A 260 -15.09 14.61 22.61
C SER A 260 -14.56 13.85 23.82
N GLU A 261 -14.83 14.30 25.05
CA GLU A 261 -14.45 13.55 26.26
C GLU A 261 -15.36 12.33 26.45
N LYS A 262 -16.67 12.48 26.23
CA LYS A 262 -17.63 11.36 26.29
C LYS A 262 -17.44 10.38 25.14
N LEU A 263 -17.00 10.87 23.98
CA LEU A 263 -16.80 10.12 22.74
C LEU A 263 -15.32 9.82 22.49
N SER A 264 -14.50 9.70 23.53
CA SER A 264 -13.04 9.55 23.42
C SER A 264 -12.55 8.31 22.65
N GLN A 265 -13.45 7.37 22.31
CA GLN A 265 -13.13 6.21 21.48
C GLN A 265 -13.27 6.48 19.98
N ALA A 266 -14.02 7.52 19.61
CA ALA A 266 -14.20 7.94 18.23
C ALA A 266 -12.90 8.51 17.66
N ASP A 267 -12.68 8.29 16.37
CA ASP A 267 -11.51 8.84 15.68
C ASP A 267 -11.76 10.32 15.30
N GLU A 268 -13.00 10.68 14.98
CA GLU A 268 -13.44 12.07 14.75
C GLU A 268 -14.81 12.34 15.39
N VAL A 269 -14.99 13.55 15.95
CA VAL A 269 -16.25 14.02 16.56
C VAL A 269 -16.56 15.42 16.03
N TYR A 270 -17.77 15.59 15.48
CA TYR A 270 -18.24 16.85 14.93
C TYR A 270 -19.55 17.29 15.58
N CYS A 271 -19.56 18.50 16.13
CA CYS A 271 -20.78 19.20 16.53
C CYS A 271 -21.24 20.08 15.36
N ARG A 272 -22.15 19.58 14.52
CA ARG A 272 -22.58 20.24 13.27
C ARG A 272 -24.07 20.04 13.05
N ASP A 273 -24.74 21.06 12.54
CA ASP A 273 -26.10 20.93 12.03
C ASP A 273 -26.11 19.94 10.86
N PHE A 274 -27.06 19.00 10.84
CA PHE A 274 -27.15 17.96 9.82
C PHE A 274 -27.39 18.50 8.39
N HIS A 275 -27.81 19.77 8.25
CA HIS A 275 -27.87 20.44 6.96
C HIS A 275 -26.49 20.77 6.37
N ASP A 276 -25.45 20.90 7.21
CA ASP A 276 -24.11 21.41 6.85
C ASP A 276 -22.99 20.41 7.13
N ILE A 277 -23.19 19.15 6.71
CA ILE A 277 -22.24 18.03 6.97
C ILE A 277 -21.57 17.48 5.70
N GLU A 278 -21.97 17.90 4.50
CA GLU A 278 -21.52 17.23 3.27
C GLU A 278 -19.99 17.22 3.08
N ASP A 279 -19.31 18.28 3.53
CA ASP A 279 -17.86 18.50 3.45
C ASP A 279 -17.03 17.59 4.36
N ILE A 280 -17.63 17.03 5.40
CA ILE A 280 -16.94 16.17 6.39
C ILE A 280 -17.21 14.68 6.18
N LEU A 281 -18.07 14.33 5.24
CA LEU A 281 -18.42 12.94 4.98
C LEU A 281 -17.41 12.25 4.04
N PRO A 282 -17.18 10.94 4.21
CA PRO A 282 -16.33 10.16 3.32
C PRO A 282 -16.77 10.22 1.85
N GLU A 283 -15.79 10.37 0.94
CA GLU A 283 -15.99 10.25 -0.50
C GLU A 283 -15.88 8.80 -1.01
N GLN A 284 -15.40 7.89 -0.16
CA GLN A 284 -15.18 6.49 -0.53
C GLN A 284 -16.51 5.73 -0.71
N ASP A 285 -16.59 4.95 -1.78
CA ASP A 285 -17.76 4.13 -2.11
C ASP A 285 -18.02 2.99 -1.12
N ASN A 286 -17.02 2.59 -0.34
CA ASN A 286 -17.16 1.56 0.67
C ASN A 286 -17.63 2.07 2.04
N ALA A 287 -17.94 3.37 2.20
CA ALA A 287 -18.29 3.97 3.48
C ALA A 287 -19.61 3.44 4.07
N PHE A 288 -19.67 3.40 5.40
CA PHE A 288 -20.82 2.96 6.19
C PHE A 288 -21.44 4.15 6.90
N TYR A 289 -22.77 4.23 6.86
CA TYR A 289 -23.54 5.29 7.46
C TYR A 289 -24.63 4.71 8.35
N VAL A 290 -24.66 5.14 9.62
CA VAL A 290 -25.67 4.74 10.60
C VAL A 290 -26.40 5.97 11.08
N VAL A 291 -27.69 6.05 10.78
CA VAL A 291 -28.58 7.14 11.17
C VAL A 291 -29.35 6.75 12.43
N VAL A 292 -28.96 7.33 13.55
CA VAL A 292 -29.51 7.11 14.90
C VAL A 292 -29.75 8.44 15.62
N THR A 293 -30.34 9.40 14.89
CA THR A 293 -30.54 10.77 15.37
C THR A 293 -31.77 10.89 16.27
N ARG A 294 -32.12 12.12 16.67
CA ARG A 294 -33.35 12.40 17.42
C ARG A 294 -34.49 12.76 16.49
N GLY A 295 -35.22 11.75 16.08
CA GLY A 295 -36.52 11.92 15.46
C GLY A 295 -36.48 12.05 13.94
N HIS A 296 -37.67 11.87 13.36
CA HIS A 296 -37.81 11.46 11.97
C HIS A 296 -37.36 12.48 10.94
N ALA A 297 -37.42 13.78 11.27
CA ALA A 297 -36.97 14.83 10.35
C ALA A 297 -35.45 14.76 10.11
N ASN A 298 -34.67 14.64 11.17
CA ASN A 298 -33.21 14.57 11.10
C ASN A 298 -32.74 13.22 10.56
N ASP A 299 -33.43 12.12 10.90
CA ASP A 299 -33.13 10.80 10.35
C ASP A 299 -33.26 10.80 8.81
N ARG A 300 -34.38 11.35 8.32
CA ARG A 300 -34.63 11.50 6.89
C ARG A 300 -33.58 12.38 6.20
N LEU A 301 -33.30 13.56 6.77
CA LEU A 301 -32.30 14.49 6.22
C LEU A 301 -30.93 13.81 6.04
N CYS A 302 -30.46 13.10 7.06
CA CYS A 302 -29.18 12.39 6.97
C CYS A 302 -29.21 11.30 5.89
N ALA A 303 -30.29 10.51 5.82
CA ALA A 303 -30.44 9.47 4.81
C ALA A 303 -30.44 10.05 3.38
N GLU A 304 -31.16 11.15 3.15
CA GLU A 304 -31.17 11.85 1.86
C GLU A 304 -29.80 12.40 1.47
N THR A 305 -29.08 12.98 2.43
CA THR A 305 -27.70 13.48 2.22
C THR A 305 -26.75 12.36 1.81
N VAL A 306 -26.93 11.15 2.35
CA VAL A 306 -26.15 9.96 1.99
C VAL A 306 -26.62 9.33 0.67
N LEU A 307 -27.90 9.37 0.32
CA LEU A 307 -28.40 8.83 -0.97
C LEU A 307 -27.78 9.51 -2.21
N ARG A 308 -27.22 10.71 -2.04
CA ARG A 308 -26.61 11.50 -3.13
C ARG A 308 -25.12 11.20 -3.34
N ARG A 309 -24.54 10.27 -2.59
CA ARG A 309 -23.10 9.92 -2.64
C ARG A 309 -22.90 8.41 -2.71
N PRO A 310 -21.72 7.91 -3.12
CA PRO A 310 -21.46 6.49 -3.10
C PRO A 310 -21.27 6.00 -1.66
N TYR A 311 -21.82 4.83 -1.33
CA TYR A 311 -21.71 4.19 -0.03
C TYR A 311 -21.95 2.68 -0.17
N LEU A 312 -21.46 1.90 0.81
CA LEU A 312 -21.69 0.45 0.85
C LEU A 312 -22.84 0.07 1.79
N TYR A 313 -23.04 0.86 2.85
CA TYR A 313 -24.13 0.63 3.79
C TYR A 313 -24.75 1.93 4.29
N LEU A 314 -26.07 2.01 4.23
CA LEU A 314 -26.87 3.05 4.86
C LEU A 314 -27.96 2.39 5.71
N GLY A 315 -27.80 2.47 7.02
CA GLY A 315 -28.78 1.98 7.99
C GLY A 315 -29.49 3.13 8.69
N MET A 316 -30.82 3.02 8.83
CA MET A 316 -31.62 4.04 9.52
C MET A 316 -32.49 3.43 10.62
N ILE A 317 -32.38 3.98 11.82
CA ILE A 317 -33.20 3.56 12.95
C ILE A 317 -34.66 3.99 12.77
N GLY A 318 -35.58 3.16 13.27
CA GLY A 318 -36.99 3.52 13.30
C GLY A 318 -37.89 2.32 13.54
N SER A 319 -39.09 2.54 14.09
CA SER A 319 -40.10 1.48 14.09
C SER A 319 -40.63 1.28 12.67
N LYS A 320 -41.16 0.08 12.35
CA LYS A 320 -41.70 -0.22 11.02
C LYS A 320 -42.68 0.84 10.51
N GLY A 321 -43.59 1.31 11.37
CA GLY A 321 -44.56 2.34 10.99
C GLY A 321 -43.94 3.72 10.78
N LYS A 322 -42.87 4.07 11.50
CA LYS A 322 -42.14 5.33 11.34
C LYS A 322 -41.30 5.33 10.05
N VAL A 323 -40.65 4.21 9.77
CA VAL A 323 -39.91 3.98 8.53
C VAL A 323 -40.83 4.07 7.31
N ALA A 324 -41.98 3.40 7.35
CA ALA A 324 -42.96 3.44 6.26
C ALA A 324 -43.39 4.88 5.90
N LYS A 325 -43.73 5.69 6.90
CA LYS A 325 -44.08 7.10 6.69
C LYS A 325 -42.93 7.93 6.12
N THR A 326 -41.70 7.66 6.57
CA THR A 326 -40.51 8.36 6.06
C THR A 326 -40.31 8.06 4.57
N PHE A 327 -40.47 6.79 4.19
CA PHE A 327 -40.36 6.36 2.79
C PHE A 327 -41.50 6.87 1.92
N GLU A 328 -42.73 7.01 2.45
CA GLU A 328 -43.84 7.67 1.73
C GLU A 328 -43.47 9.11 1.38
N ILE A 329 -42.96 9.89 2.34
CA ILE A 329 -42.55 11.28 2.11
C ILE A 329 -41.39 11.35 1.09
N MET A 330 -40.39 10.47 1.20
CA MET A 330 -39.28 10.44 0.23
C MET A 330 -39.78 10.13 -1.20
N LYS A 331 -40.80 9.27 -1.36
CA LYS A 331 -41.41 9.03 -2.67
C LYS A 331 -42.13 10.26 -3.22
N GLU A 332 -42.85 10.98 -2.36
CA GLU A 332 -43.51 12.24 -2.71
C GLU A 332 -42.49 13.31 -3.15
N GLU A 333 -41.28 13.28 -2.58
CA GLU A 333 -40.17 14.17 -2.94
C GLU A 333 -39.34 13.68 -4.15
N GLY A 334 -39.70 12.54 -4.75
CA GLY A 334 -39.16 12.08 -6.02
C GLY A 334 -38.05 11.02 -5.95
N TYR A 335 -37.75 10.47 -4.77
CA TYR A 335 -36.82 9.34 -4.65
C TYR A 335 -37.45 8.05 -5.20
N SER A 336 -36.70 7.29 -5.98
CA SER A 336 -37.19 6.03 -6.57
C SER A 336 -37.27 4.91 -5.53
N GLU A 337 -38.10 3.90 -5.79
CA GLU A 337 -38.16 2.68 -4.97
C GLU A 337 -36.79 1.98 -4.89
N GLU A 338 -36.02 2.02 -5.98
CA GLU A 338 -34.67 1.44 -6.03
C GLU A 338 -33.75 2.15 -5.04
N GLN A 339 -33.72 3.48 -5.05
CA GLN A 339 -32.94 4.27 -4.10
C GLN A 339 -33.38 4.01 -2.65
N ILE A 340 -34.68 4.00 -2.38
CA ILE A 340 -35.20 3.75 -1.03
C ILE A 340 -34.87 2.33 -0.56
N SER A 341 -34.90 1.34 -1.45
CA SER A 341 -34.65 -0.06 -1.11
C SER A 341 -33.22 -0.35 -0.65
N THR A 342 -32.28 0.54 -0.97
CA THR A 342 -30.88 0.46 -0.49
C THR A 342 -30.72 0.87 0.98
N ILE A 343 -31.74 1.50 1.58
CA ILE A 343 -31.72 1.88 3.00
C ILE A 343 -32.15 0.71 3.88
N HIS A 344 -31.27 0.29 4.79
CA HIS A 344 -31.57 -0.72 5.80
C HIS A 344 -32.39 -0.10 6.95
N ALA A 345 -33.72 -0.13 6.81
CA ALA A 345 -34.65 0.42 7.79
C ALA A 345 -35.88 -0.50 8.03
N PRO A 346 -36.19 -0.90 9.28
CA PRO A 346 -35.40 -0.69 10.49
C PRO A 346 -34.02 -1.33 10.40
N ILE A 347 -33.00 -0.60 10.83
CA ILE A 347 -31.61 -1.03 10.86
C ILE A 347 -31.38 -2.27 11.75
N GLY A 348 -30.43 -3.12 11.36
CA GLY A 348 -29.93 -4.24 12.15
C GLY A 348 -30.65 -5.58 11.93
N LEU A 349 -29.94 -6.69 12.21
CA LEU A 349 -30.49 -8.03 12.08
C LEU A 349 -31.65 -8.28 13.06
N LYS A 350 -32.65 -9.04 12.63
CA LYS A 350 -33.84 -9.41 13.42
C LYS A 350 -33.53 -10.46 14.50
N ILE A 351 -32.78 -10.07 15.52
CA ILE A 351 -32.37 -10.93 16.65
C ILE A 351 -33.27 -10.77 17.89
N GLY A 352 -34.32 -9.95 17.82
CA GLY A 352 -35.20 -9.68 18.95
C GLY A 352 -34.64 -8.69 19.98
N ALA A 353 -33.68 -7.84 19.56
CA ALA A 353 -33.04 -6.83 20.40
C ALA A 353 -34.03 -5.85 21.04
N ARG A 354 -33.77 -5.48 22.31
CA ARG A 354 -34.60 -4.60 23.14
C ARG A 354 -33.79 -3.50 23.82
N THR A 355 -32.57 -3.80 24.28
CA THR A 355 -31.72 -2.78 24.93
C THR A 355 -30.82 -2.06 23.93
N PRO A 356 -30.28 -0.87 24.25
CA PRO A 356 -29.32 -0.18 23.38
C PRO A 356 -28.10 -1.03 22.98
N GLU A 357 -27.60 -1.86 23.89
CA GLU A 357 -26.49 -2.79 23.66
C GLU A 357 -26.88 -3.89 22.66
N GLU A 358 -28.05 -4.51 22.84
CA GLU A 358 -28.55 -5.54 21.92
C GLU A 358 -28.84 -4.95 20.53
N ILE A 359 -29.35 -3.72 20.46
CA ILE A 359 -29.59 -3.01 19.20
C ILE A 359 -28.24 -2.70 18.52
N ALA A 360 -27.25 -2.23 19.27
CA ALA A 360 -25.91 -1.98 18.73
C ALA A 360 -25.26 -3.26 18.19
N ILE A 361 -25.40 -4.40 18.88
CA ILE A 361 -24.95 -5.72 18.39
C ILE A 361 -25.70 -6.10 17.10
N SER A 362 -27.02 -5.90 17.06
CA SER A 362 -27.85 -6.17 15.87
C SER A 362 -27.40 -5.37 14.65
N ILE A 363 -27.09 -4.08 14.84
CA ILE A 363 -26.56 -3.18 13.79
C ILE A 363 -25.17 -3.64 13.36
N ALA A 364 -24.25 -3.85 14.31
CA ALA A 364 -22.89 -4.29 14.01
C ALA A 364 -22.87 -5.64 13.26
N ALA A 365 -23.75 -6.57 13.64
CA ALA A 365 -23.87 -7.86 12.95
C ALA A 365 -24.37 -7.71 11.51
N GLU A 366 -25.30 -6.79 11.23
CA GLU A 366 -25.74 -6.47 9.87
C GLU A 366 -24.60 -5.85 9.05
N MET A 367 -23.89 -4.88 9.63
CA MET A 367 -22.73 -4.24 8.99
C MET A 367 -21.64 -5.26 8.64
N ILE A 368 -21.31 -6.18 9.56
CA ILE A 368 -20.34 -7.25 9.32
C ILE A 368 -20.80 -8.16 8.18
N ALA A 369 -22.07 -8.54 8.15
CA ALA A 369 -22.62 -9.40 7.10
C ALA A 369 -22.44 -8.74 5.72
N ILE A 370 -22.84 -7.48 5.58
CA ILE A 370 -22.73 -6.73 4.32
C ILE A 370 -21.27 -6.55 3.91
N LYS A 371 -20.42 -6.09 4.83
CA LYS A 371 -18.99 -5.90 4.56
C LYS A 371 -18.33 -7.20 4.06
N ASN A 372 -18.59 -8.33 4.72
CA ASN A 372 -17.96 -9.61 4.39
C ASN A 372 -18.56 -10.27 3.12
N HIS A 373 -19.66 -9.76 2.57
CA HIS A 373 -20.10 -10.11 1.23
C HIS A 373 -19.24 -9.44 0.14
N GLU A 374 -18.65 -8.28 0.43
CA GLU A 374 -17.87 -7.48 -0.52
C GLU A 374 -16.35 -7.66 -0.40
N THR A 375 -15.85 -8.04 0.78
CA THR A 375 -14.41 -8.20 1.00
C THR A 375 -14.07 -9.39 1.90
N GLU A 376 -12.95 -10.05 1.57
CA GLU A 376 -12.35 -11.11 2.38
C GLU A 376 -11.22 -10.60 3.31
N SER A 377 -11.01 -9.28 3.40
CA SER A 377 -9.89 -8.75 4.19
C SER A 377 -10.02 -9.04 5.68
N THR A 378 -8.90 -9.45 6.27
CA THR A 378 -8.72 -9.55 7.72
C THR A 378 -7.68 -8.57 8.25
N MET A 379 -7.31 -7.57 7.43
CA MET A 379 -6.31 -6.57 7.78
C MET A 379 -6.72 -5.83 9.06
N SER A 380 -5.92 -5.97 10.12
CA SER A 380 -6.06 -5.16 11.33
C SER A 380 -5.35 -3.82 11.17
N LYS A 381 -5.73 -2.85 12.00
CA LYS A 381 -5.06 -1.54 12.03
C LYS A 381 -3.56 -1.69 12.33
N GLU A 382 -3.21 -2.54 13.30
CA GLU A 382 -1.82 -2.82 13.68
C GLU A 382 -1.00 -3.40 12.51
N LEU A 383 -1.55 -4.37 11.78
CA LEU A 383 -0.87 -4.99 10.64
C LEU A 383 -0.72 -4.00 9.47
N PHE A 384 -1.69 -3.09 9.29
CA PHE A 384 -1.62 -2.05 8.26
C PHE A 384 -0.55 -0.99 8.56
N GLU A 385 -0.46 -0.56 9.82
CA GLU A 385 0.43 0.52 10.26
C GLU A 385 1.86 0.04 10.56
N THR A 386 2.07 -1.26 10.74
CA THR A 386 3.37 -1.80 11.15
C THR A 386 4.50 -1.51 10.16
N LYS A 387 5.63 -1.09 10.75
CA LYS A 387 6.91 -0.87 10.06
C LYS A 387 7.90 -2.00 10.36
N GLU A 388 7.50 -3.00 11.14
CA GLU A 388 8.36 -4.12 11.49
C GLU A 388 8.68 -4.97 10.25
N SER A 389 9.90 -5.49 10.24
CA SER A 389 10.36 -6.48 9.27
C SER A 389 10.14 -7.88 9.82
N GLY A 390 9.82 -8.80 8.92
CA GLY A 390 9.47 -10.16 9.30
C GLY A 390 9.07 -11.00 8.10
N VAL A 391 8.33 -12.07 8.35
CA VAL A 391 7.75 -12.90 7.29
C VAL A 391 6.24 -12.85 7.40
N LEU A 392 5.61 -12.23 6.40
CA LEU A 392 4.16 -12.20 6.26
C LEU A 392 3.69 -13.56 5.76
N CYS A 393 2.80 -14.18 6.52
CA CYS A 393 2.20 -15.46 6.22
C CYS A 393 0.73 -15.23 5.83
N ILE A 394 0.35 -15.66 4.64
CA ILE A 394 -1.00 -15.43 4.07
C ILE A 394 -1.64 -16.77 3.72
N ILE A 395 -2.89 -17.00 4.14
CA ILE A 395 -3.67 -18.13 3.63
C ILE A 395 -4.11 -17.83 2.19
N THR A 396 -3.58 -18.56 1.22
CA THR A 396 -3.91 -18.38 -0.21
C THR A 396 -4.94 -19.37 -0.71
N LYS A 397 -5.04 -20.55 -0.08
CA LYS A 397 -6.05 -21.56 -0.39
C LYS A 397 -6.47 -22.29 0.86
N LYS A 398 -7.73 -22.71 0.87
CA LYS A 398 -8.32 -23.50 1.95
C LYS A 398 -9.30 -24.52 1.38
N SER A 399 -9.30 -25.71 1.95
CA SER A 399 -10.39 -26.67 1.80
C SER A 399 -10.72 -27.33 3.14
N GLY A 400 -11.99 -27.64 3.35
CA GLY A 400 -12.49 -28.17 4.62
C GLY A 400 -12.67 -27.10 5.72
N SER A 401 -12.87 -27.56 6.95
CA SER A 401 -13.12 -26.68 8.10
C SER A 401 -11.80 -26.16 8.68
N SER A 402 -11.60 -24.84 8.60
CA SER A 402 -10.55 -24.12 9.34
C SER A 402 -11.12 -22.79 9.86
N PRO A 403 -10.57 -22.20 10.93
CA PRO A 403 -11.20 -21.08 11.63
C PRO A 403 -11.08 -19.74 10.87
N ARG A 404 -10.13 -19.62 9.94
CA ARG A 404 -9.91 -18.43 9.11
C ARG A 404 -9.95 -18.73 7.61
N GLY A 405 -10.25 -17.72 6.80
CA GLY A 405 -10.45 -17.83 5.34
C GLY A 405 -9.21 -17.45 4.53
N VAL A 406 -9.34 -17.51 3.20
CA VAL A 406 -8.34 -16.94 2.27
C VAL A 406 -8.17 -15.44 2.58
N GLY A 407 -6.95 -14.91 2.42
CA GLY A 407 -6.63 -13.52 2.77
C GLY A 407 -6.36 -13.29 4.26
N SER A 408 -6.46 -14.32 5.10
CA SER A 408 -6.02 -14.22 6.49
C SER A 408 -4.50 -14.09 6.60
N MET A 409 -4.05 -13.14 7.42
CA MET A 409 -2.64 -12.76 7.49
C MET A 409 -2.08 -12.72 8.91
N MET A 410 -0.80 -13.08 9.00
CA MET A 410 0.01 -13.03 10.21
C MET A 410 1.44 -12.63 9.85
N LEU A 411 1.94 -11.56 10.44
CA LEU A 411 3.34 -11.16 10.32
C LEU A 411 4.12 -11.71 11.50
N VAL A 412 5.11 -12.56 11.22
CA VAL A 412 6.04 -13.10 12.22
C VAL A 412 7.29 -12.23 12.23
N THR A 413 7.52 -11.51 13.32
CA THR A 413 8.67 -10.61 13.49
C THR A 413 9.65 -11.21 14.50
N LYS A 414 10.77 -10.53 14.73
CA LYS A 414 11.74 -10.93 15.76
C LYS A 414 11.20 -10.75 17.19
N ASP A 415 10.25 -9.83 17.37
CA ASP A 415 9.74 -9.40 18.68
C ASP A 415 8.39 -10.04 19.00
N GLY A 416 7.70 -10.61 18.01
CA GLY A 416 6.44 -11.31 18.22
C GLY A 416 5.67 -11.54 16.92
N ILE A 417 4.34 -11.46 17.04
CA ILE A 417 3.40 -11.72 15.96
C ILE A 417 2.40 -10.59 15.90
N ILE A 418 2.07 -10.17 14.67
CA ILE A 418 0.98 -9.23 14.40
C ILE A 418 -0.05 -9.92 13.50
N GLY A 419 -1.32 -9.92 13.90
CA GLY A 419 -2.39 -10.64 13.19
C GLY A 419 -2.45 -12.13 13.52
N SER A 420 -3.24 -12.89 12.74
CA SER A 420 -3.44 -14.32 12.95
C SER A 420 -3.99 -14.99 11.68
N ILE A 421 -3.53 -16.22 11.44
CA ILE A 421 -4.04 -17.11 10.38
C ILE A 421 -5.00 -18.18 10.94
N GLY A 422 -5.45 -18.01 12.19
CA GLY A 422 -6.55 -18.77 12.76
C GLY A 422 -6.21 -19.58 14.01
N GLY A 423 -4.98 -19.51 14.52
CA GLY A 423 -4.58 -20.18 15.75
C GLY A 423 -4.32 -21.69 15.61
N GLY A 424 -4.04 -22.33 16.75
CA GLY A 424 -3.83 -23.77 16.85
C GLY A 424 -2.49 -24.27 16.27
N ASN A 425 -2.44 -25.57 15.96
CA ASN A 425 -1.19 -26.23 15.52
C ASN A 425 -0.64 -25.67 14.21
N LEU A 426 -1.51 -25.28 13.26
CA LEU A 426 -1.07 -24.68 12.01
C LEU A 426 -0.30 -23.37 12.25
N GLU A 427 -0.88 -22.48 13.05
CA GLU A 427 -0.27 -21.19 13.35
C GLU A 427 1.08 -21.38 14.04
N LYS A 428 1.16 -22.30 15.02
CA LYS A 428 2.42 -22.65 15.68
C LYS A 428 3.48 -23.15 14.71
N THR A 429 3.15 -24.10 13.83
CA THR A 429 4.10 -24.59 12.81
C THR A 429 4.54 -23.47 11.89
N VAL A 430 3.61 -22.63 11.44
CA VAL A 430 3.92 -21.49 10.56
C VAL A 430 4.87 -20.51 11.25
N MET A 431 4.65 -20.21 12.54
CA MET A 431 5.52 -19.35 13.33
C MET A 431 6.94 -19.90 13.48
N GLU A 432 7.09 -21.21 13.71
CA GLU A 432 8.40 -21.85 13.87
C GLU A 432 9.19 -21.87 12.55
N GLU A 433 8.49 -22.03 11.42
CA GLU A 433 9.13 -22.08 10.10
C GLU A 433 9.42 -20.70 9.51
N ALA A 434 8.57 -19.70 9.78
CA ALA A 434 8.62 -18.38 9.16
C ALA A 434 10.01 -17.71 9.25
N PRO A 435 10.72 -17.67 10.39
CA PRO A 435 12.05 -17.04 10.49
C PRO A 435 13.12 -17.64 9.56
N SER A 436 12.94 -18.87 9.09
CA SER A 436 13.87 -19.53 8.17
C SER A 436 13.64 -19.17 6.69
N MET A 437 12.49 -18.56 6.37
CA MET A 437 12.10 -18.22 5.00
C MET A 437 12.85 -16.98 4.52
N LYS A 438 13.77 -17.17 3.57
CA LYS A 438 14.53 -16.07 2.96
C LYS A 438 13.98 -15.61 1.62
N GLU A 439 13.07 -16.39 1.03
CA GLU A 439 12.47 -16.17 -0.29
C GLU A 439 10.96 -16.40 -0.22
N ILE A 440 10.23 -15.88 -1.22
CA ILE A 440 8.80 -16.12 -1.35
C ILE A 440 8.55 -17.61 -1.54
N THR A 441 7.89 -18.22 -0.56
CA THR A 441 7.70 -19.67 -0.50
C THR A 441 6.23 -20.00 -0.29
N ARG A 442 5.73 -21.04 -0.97
CA ARG A 442 4.40 -21.60 -0.72
C ARG A 442 4.53 -22.98 -0.11
N LYS A 443 3.78 -23.23 0.96
CA LYS A 443 3.69 -24.55 1.59
C LYS A 443 2.25 -24.97 1.79
N LYS A 444 2.00 -26.27 1.61
CA LYS A 444 0.70 -26.88 1.83
C LYS A 444 0.72 -27.65 3.14
N TYR A 445 -0.29 -27.44 3.96
CA TYR A 445 -0.48 -28.09 5.24
C TYR A 445 -1.75 -28.93 5.16
N ASP A 446 -1.63 -30.20 5.51
CA ASP A 446 -2.76 -31.11 5.61
C ASP A 446 -3.00 -31.45 7.07
N LEU A 447 -4.01 -30.81 7.67
CA LEU A 447 -4.39 -31.04 9.05
C LEU A 447 -5.35 -32.24 9.20
N SER A 448 -5.75 -32.88 8.08
CA SER A 448 -6.59 -34.09 8.15
C SER A 448 -5.82 -35.33 8.60
N ASN A 449 -4.48 -35.32 8.47
CA ASN A 449 -3.64 -36.51 8.64
C ASN A 449 -2.73 -36.47 9.88
N ALA A 450 -2.90 -35.48 10.77
CA ALA A 450 -2.28 -35.56 12.09
C ALA A 450 -3.04 -36.61 12.92
N GLN A 451 -2.43 -37.77 13.17
CA GLN A 451 -2.87 -38.74 14.19
C GLN A 451 -3.25 -38.00 15.49
N SER A 452 -4.55 -37.76 15.71
CA SER A 452 -5.03 -37.13 16.96
C SER A 452 -6.54 -37.32 17.15
N ALA A 453 -6.93 -38.57 17.36
CA ALA A 453 -8.03 -38.90 18.28
C ALA A 453 -7.62 -38.66 19.76
N THR A 454 -6.43 -38.11 20.01
CA THR A 454 -5.79 -37.98 21.33
C THR A 454 -5.58 -36.54 21.81
N LEU A 455 -5.83 -35.51 21.00
CA LEU A 455 -5.60 -34.10 21.37
C LEU A 455 -6.73 -33.17 20.87
N GLY A 456 -7.99 -33.49 21.18
CA GLY A 456 -9.13 -32.57 21.43
C GLY A 456 -9.44 -31.36 20.52
N MET A 457 -8.72 -31.09 19.43
CA MET A 457 -8.87 -29.91 18.58
C MET A 457 -8.86 -30.34 17.11
N ILE A 458 -10.04 -30.67 16.59
CA ILE A 458 -10.24 -31.12 15.21
C ILE A 458 -10.48 -29.89 14.32
N CYS A 459 -9.44 -29.38 13.68
CA CYS A 459 -9.58 -28.56 12.48
C CYS A 459 -9.08 -29.36 11.28
N GLY A 460 -10.00 -30.08 10.62
CA GLY A 460 -9.71 -31.05 9.56
C GLY A 460 -9.63 -30.44 8.16
N GLY A 461 -8.83 -29.40 7.98
CA GLY A 461 -8.71 -28.68 6.70
C GLY A 461 -7.32 -28.77 6.05
N LYS A 462 -7.26 -28.57 4.73
CA LYS A 462 -6.01 -28.33 4.01
C LYS A 462 -5.86 -26.83 3.78
N ASN A 463 -4.67 -26.30 4.05
CA ASN A 463 -4.37 -24.88 3.86
C ASN A 463 -3.10 -24.73 3.02
N GLU A 464 -3.06 -23.70 2.17
CA GLU A 464 -1.84 -23.25 1.49
C GLU A 464 -1.44 -21.91 2.11
N ILE A 465 -0.20 -21.83 2.61
CA ILE A 465 0.38 -20.63 3.20
C ILE A 465 1.45 -20.09 2.26
N LEU A 466 1.32 -18.82 1.93
CA LEU A 466 2.34 -18.02 1.26
C LEU A 466 3.16 -17.28 2.29
N TYR A 467 4.47 -17.49 2.28
CA TYR A 467 5.46 -16.82 3.11
C TYR A 467 6.13 -15.73 2.28
N VAL A 468 6.07 -14.48 2.75
CA VAL A 468 6.66 -13.31 2.09
C VAL A 468 7.57 -12.58 3.08
N PRO A 469 8.90 -12.69 2.94
CA PRO A 469 9.83 -11.90 3.76
C PRO A 469 9.75 -10.41 3.38
N VAL A 470 9.46 -9.53 4.34
CA VAL A 470 9.14 -8.10 4.12
C VAL A 470 9.81 -7.13 5.09
#